data_AF-A0A915M3H4-F1
#
_entry.id   AF-A0A915M3H4-F1
#
_cell.length_a   1.000
_cell.length_b   1.000
_cell.length_c   1.000
_cell.angle_alpha   90.00
_cell.angle_beta   90.00
_cell.angle_gamma   90.00
#
_symmetry.space_group_name_H-M   'P 1'
#
loop_
_entity.id
_entity.type
_entity.pdbx_description
1 polymer ?
#
loop_
_entity_poly.entity_id
_entity_poly.type
_entity_poly.pdbx_seq_one_letter_code
_entity_poly.pdbx_strand_id
1 'polypeptide(L)'
;MGLVLNLDLDFSLTQGQEFDQGSQSSYDQVRNGIQIQEGWFVSPMNDISSRFFESGQNVSRAFWRGYFPGPNRKRNGLIIHLAPTGDDTYWRRYNGFVKPLLALGVSSILLQNPFYGERKPSKKF
;
A
#
# COMPACT_ATOMS: atom_id res chain seq x y z
N MET A 1 17.21 -1.77 27.86
CA MET A 1 16.00 -2.60 27.91
C MET A 1 15.04 -2.01 26.88
N GLY A 2 15.07 -2.50 25.64
CA GLY A 2 14.37 -1.90 24.51
C GLY A 2 13.26 -2.84 24.03
N LEU A 3 12.02 -2.35 24.03
CA LEU A 3 10.86 -3.05 23.50
C LEU A 3 11.00 -3.13 21.97
N VAL A 4 11.12 -4.34 21.42
CA VAL A 4 11.00 -4.59 19.98
C VAL A 4 9.51 -4.77 19.71
N LEU A 5 8.89 -3.80 19.04
CA LEU A 5 7.53 -3.96 18.52
C LEU A 5 7.59 -4.85 17.27
N ASN A 6 7.33 -6.15 17.45
CA ASN A 6 6.92 -7.00 16.34
C ASN A 6 5.50 -6.55 15.94
N LEU A 7 5.39 -5.91 14.77
CA LEU A 7 4.11 -5.69 14.11
C LEU A 7 3.75 -6.98 13.37
N ASP A 8 3.38 -8.00 14.14
CA ASP A 8 2.55 -9.09 13.61
C ASP A 8 1.15 -8.48 13.45
N LEU A 9 0.81 -8.08 12.22
CA LEU A 9 -0.52 -7.63 11.85
C LEU A 9 -1.46 -8.85 11.85
N ASP A 10 -1.85 -9.31 13.04
CA ASP A 10 -2.87 -10.34 13.22
C ASP A 10 -4.23 -9.75 12.88
N PHE A 11 -4.70 -10.04 11.67
CA PHE A 11 -6.05 -9.73 11.21
C PHE A 11 -6.99 -10.89 11.59
N SER A 12 -7.38 -10.95 12.86
CA SER A 12 -8.46 -11.81 13.38
C SER A 12 -9.17 -11.02 14.49
N LEU A 13 -10.49 -10.84 14.61
CA LEU A 13 -11.68 -11.45 14.04
C LEU A 13 -12.79 -10.38 13.92
N THR A 14 -13.63 -10.49 12.90
CA THR A 14 -15.08 -10.30 13.09
C THR A 14 -15.75 -11.45 12.35
N GLN A 15 -16.37 -12.35 13.10
CA GLN A 15 -17.00 -13.55 12.57
C GLN A 15 -18.11 -13.17 11.58
N GLY A 16 -18.09 -13.78 10.39
CA GLY A 16 -19.26 -13.82 9.50
C GLY A 16 -19.09 -13.32 8.07
N GLN A 17 -17.88 -13.02 7.59
CA GLN A 17 -17.64 -12.85 6.15
C GLN A 17 -16.41 -13.63 5.73
N GLU A 18 -16.62 -14.67 4.91
CA GLU A 18 -15.56 -15.22 4.07
C GLU A 18 -15.05 -14.08 3.20
N PHE A 19 -13.85 -13.58 3.52
CA PHE A 19 -13.12 -12.71 2.62
C PHE A 19 -12.80 -13.53 1.37
N ASP A 20 -13.48 -13.19 0.27
CA ASP A 20 -13.18 -13.70 -1.06
C ASP A 20 -11.68 -13.52 -1.31
N GLN A 21 -10.95 -14.63 -1.40
CA GLN A 21 -9.49 -14.70 -1.55
C GLN A 21 -9.10 -14.27 -2.98
N GLY A 22 -9.48 -13.05 -3.36
CA GLY A 22 -9.13 -12.43 -4.63
C GLY A 22 -7.63 -12.15 -4.67
N SER A 23 -6.86 -13.17 -5.03
CA SER A 23 -5.49 -13.15 -5.55
C SER A 23 -4.71 -11.84 -5.30
N GLN A 24 -3.95 -11.81 -4.20
CA GLN A 24 -2.85 -10.85 -3.99
C GLN A 24 -1.80 -11.05 -5.10
N SER A 25 -1.92 -10.34 -6.21
CA SER A 25 -0.81 -10.22 -7.14
C SER A 25 0.19 -9.25 -6.53
N SER A 26 1.24 -9.80 -5.92
CA SER A 26 2.40 -9.03 -5.49
C SER A 26 3.47 -9.13 -6.55
N TYR A 27 3.91 -7.98 -7.06
CA TYR A 27 5.03 -7.92 -7.99
C TYR A 27 6.28 -7.54 -7.21
N ASP A 28 7.26 -8.44 -7.15
CA ASP A 28 8.55 -8.19 -6.50
C ASP A 28 9.65 -7.98 -7.54
N GLN A 29 10.38 -6.87 -7.39
CA GLN A 29 11.55 -6.55 -8.21
C GLN A 29 12.70 -6.10 -7.32
N VAL A 30 13.89 -6.62 -7.57
CA VAL A 30 15.12 -6.08 -7.00
C VAL A 30 15.82 -5.21 -8.04
N ARG A 31 15.99 -3.92 -7.74
CA ARG A 31 16.73 -2.97 -8.60
C ARG A 31 17.75 -2.22 -7.74
N ASN A 32 19.02 -2.24 -8.16
CA ASN A 32 20.12 -1.51 -7.47
C ASN A 32 20.18 -1.78 -5.94
N GLY A 33 19.93 -3.01 -5.50
CA GLY A 33 19.93 -3.37 -4.08
C GLY A 33 18.73 -2.84 -3.28
N ILE A 34 17.67 -2.38 -3.96
CA ILE A 34 16.36 -2.04 -3.39
C ILE A 34 15.36 -3.09 -3.84
N GLN A 35 14.62 -3.64 -2.89
CA GLN A 35 13.49 -4.52 -3.17
C GLN A 35 12.22 -3.66 -3.28
N ILE A 36 11.48 -3.82 -4.37
CA ILE A 36 10.28 -3.07 -4.69
C ILE A 36 9.14 -4.07 -4.76
N GLN A 37 8.10 -3.85 -3.96
CA GLN A 37 6.89 -4.67 -3.99
C GLN A 37 5.70 -3.80 -4.35
N GLU A 38 4.80 -4.33 -5.15
CA GLU A 38 3.54 -3.66 -5.53
C GLU A 38 2.38 -4.60 -5.32
N GLY A 39 1.24 -4.05 -4.93
CA GLY A 39 0.03 -4.84 -4.78
C GLY A 39 -1.17 -3.98 -4.42
N TRP A 40 -2.25 -4.67 -4.06
CA TRP A 40 -3.47 -4.04 -3.57
C TRP A 40 -4.14 -4.95 -2.54
N PHE A 41 -5.04 -4.35 -1.75
CA PHE A 41 -5.91 -5.05 -0.82
C PHE A 41 -7.33 -4.48 -0.89
N VAL A 42 -8.33 -5.22 -0.41
CA VAL A 42 -9.70 -4.72 -0.31
C VAL A 42 -9.72 -3.56 0.70
N SER A 43 -10.05 -2.37 0.23
CA SER A 43 -10.13 -1.18 1.06
C SER A 43 -11.37 -1.25 1.94
N PRO A 44 -11.34 -0.72 3.19
CA PRO A 44 -12.55 -0.51 3.98
C PRO A 44 -13.61 0.34 3.27
N MET A 45 -13.20 1.11 2.25
CA MET A 45 -14.12 1.83 1.36
C MET A 45 -15.07 0.88 0.61
N ASN A 46 -14.72 -0.40 0.42
CA ASN A 46 -15.56 -1.38 -0.25
C ASN A 46 -16.97 -1.45 0.39
N ASP A 47 -17.02 -1.49 1.72
CA ASP A 47 -18.26 -1.64 2.49
C ASP A 47 -19.20 -0.43 2.34
N ILE A 48 -18.62 0.74 2.11
CA ILE A 48 -19.34 2.00 1.93
C ILE A 48 -19.66 2.24 0.45
N SER A 49 -18.74 1.84 -0.43
CA SER A 49 -18.77 2.16 -1.86
C SER A 49 -19.97 1.56 -2.58
N SER A 50 -20.46 0.39 -2.17
CA SER A 50 -21.63 -0.26 -2.75
C SER A 50 -22.92 0.57 -2.64
N ARG A 51 -22.96 1.56 -1.74
CA ARG A 51 -24.08 2.51 -1.61
C ARG A 51 -24.06 3.64 -2.66
N PHE A 52 -22.90 3.88 -3.28
CA PHE A 52 -22.66 5.04 -4.15
C PHE A 52 -22.12 4.65 -5.54
N PHE A 53 -21.54 3.45 -5.66
CA PHE A 53 -20.84 2.95 -6.84
C PHE A 53 -21.21 1.49 -7.07
N GLU A 54 -21.14 1.05 -8.33
CA GLU A 54 -21.33 -0.35 -8.69
C GLU A 54 -20.25 -1.23 -8.02
N SER A 55 -20.65 -2.40 -7.52
CA SER A 55 -19.74 -3.37 -6.93
C SER A 55 -18.64 -3.77 -7.92
N GLY A 56 -17.41 -3.93 -7.44
CA GLY A 56 -16.27 -4.38 -8.25
C GLY A 56 -15.51 -3.27 -8.98
N GLN A 57 -15.83 -1.98 -8.76
CA GLN A 57 -15.02 -0.88 -9.27
C GLN A 57 -13.70 -0.71 -8.50
N ASN A 58 -12.69 -0.11 -9.14
CA ASN A 58 -11.35 0.08 -8.55
C ASN A 58 -11.34 0.87 -7.23
N VAL A 59 -12.41 1.59 -6.90
CA VAL A 59 -12.60 2.29 -5.63
C VAL A 59 -12.53 1.33 -4.42
N SER A 60 -12.98 0.08 -4.60
CA SER A 60 -12.99 -0.95 -3.55
C SER A 60 -11.60 -1.47 -3.20
N ARG A 61 -10.58 -1.18 -4.01
CA ARG A 61 -9.21 -1.66 -3.81
C ARG A 61 -8.31 -0.52 -3.37
N ALA A 62 -7.41 -0.78 -2.44
CA ALA A 62 -6.34 0.13 -2.05
C ALA A 62 -5.01 -0.38 -2.62
N PHE A 63 -4.44 0.38 -3.56
CA PHE A 63 -3.14 0.06 -4.16
C PHE A 63 -2.00 0.63 -3.31
N TRP A 64 -0.88 -0.10 -3.30
CA TRP A 64 0.31 0.32 -2.57
C TRP A 64 1.59 -0.08 -3.32
N ARG A 65 2.67 0.63 -2.99
CA ARG A 65 4.02 0.30 -3.44
C ARG A 65 5.01 0.39 -2.28
N GLY A 66 5.65 -0.72 -1.96
CA GLY A 66 6.69 -0.86 -0.95
C GLY A 66 8.09 -0.73 -1.55
N TYR A 67 8.97 -0.11 -0.80
CA TYR A 67 10.38 0.01 -1.09
C TYR A 67 11.17 -0.39 0.15
N PHE A 68 12.02 -1.39 0.01
CA PHE A 68 12.76 -1.98 1.11
C PHE A 68 14.26 -2.02 0.78
N PRO A 69 15.13 -1.83 1.77
CA PRO A 69 16.52 -2.22 1.62
C PRO A 69 16.61 -3.69 1.18
N GLY A 70 17.52 -3.97 0.24
CA GLY A 70 17.76 -5.31 -0.25
C GLY A 70 18.17 -6.30 0.85
N PRO A 71 18.15 -7.61 0.55
CA PRO A 71 18.22 -8.67 1.56
C PRO A 71 19.45 -8.63 2.47
N ASN A 72 20.57 -8.11 1.98
CA ASN A 72 21.83 -8.01 2.72
C ASN A 72 22.05 -6.65 3.43
N ARG A 73 21.03 -5.78 3.47
CA ARG A 73 21.09 -4.49 4.16
C ARG A 73 20.23 -4.51 5.42
N LYS A 74 20.74 -3.92 6.50
CA LYS A 74 19.98 -3.73 7.73
C LYS A 74 18.73 -2.88 7.46
N ARG A 75 17.56 -3.37 7.89
CA ARG A 75 16.30 -2.62 7.89
C ARG A 75 16.16 -1.91 9.23
N ASN A 76 16.20 -0.57 9.20
CA ASN A 76 16.19 0.27 10.39
C ASN A 76 14.77 0.71 10.81
N GLY A 77 13.77 0.47 9.96
CA GLY A 77 12.37 0.79 10.23
C GLY A 77 11.50 0.72 8.97
N LEU A 78 10.22 1.02 9.14
CA LEU A 78 9.21 1.08 8.09
C LEU A 78 8.32 2.31 8.31
N ILE A 79 8.11 3.11 7.26
CA ILE A 79 7.18 4.25 7.26
C ILE A 79 6.09 4.03 6.22
N ILE A 80 4.84 4.25 6.61
CA ILE A 80 3.69 4.25 5.70
C ILE A 80 3.34 5.70 5.35
N HIS A 81 3.45 6.04 4.07
CA HIS A 81 3.16 7.37 3.55
C HIS A 81 1.76 7.42 2.96
N LEU A 82 0.89 8.19 3.61
CA LEU A 82 -0.43 8.52 3.07
C LEU A 82 -0.29 9.62 2.00
N ALA A 83 -1.15 9.56 0.98
CA ALA A 83 -1.09 10.53 -0.11
C ALA A 83 -1.83 11.82 0.31
N PRO A 84 -1.27 13.01 0.03
CA PRO A 84 -2.04 14.24 0.14
C PRO A 84 -3.12 14.30 -0.96
N THR A 85 -4.10 15.18 -0.78
CA THR A 85 -5.08 15.49 -1.83
C THR A 85 -4.36 15.95 -3.11
N GLY A 86 -4.80 15.48 -4.28
CA GLY A 86 -4.17 15.84 -5.56
C GLY A 86 -2.98 14.98 -5.99
N ASP A 87 -2.53 14.00 -5.19
CA ASP A 87 -1.45 13.09 -5.57
C ASP A 87 -1.97 11.84 -6.31
N ASP A 88 -2.01 11.94 -7.64
CA ASP A 88 -2.44 10.85 -8.53
C ASP A 88 -1.37 9.76 -8.75
N THR A 89 -0.13 9.97 -8.29
CA THR A 89 0.98 9.05 -8.53
C THR A 89 1.75 8.75 -7.25
N TYR A 90 2.87 8.04 -7.37
CA TYR A 90 3.83 7.84 -6.27
C TYR A 90 5.06 8.76 -6.37
N TRP A 91 5.20 9.51 -7.47
CA TRP A 91 6.47 10.13 -7.86
C TRP A 91 6.98 11.16 -6.85
N ARG A 92 6.10 12.04 -6.36
CA ARG A 92 6.49 13.10 -5.43
C ARG A 92 6.94 12.53 -4.10
N ARG A 93 6.20 11.54 -3.58
CA ARG A 93 6.55 10.86 -2.32
C ARG A 93 7.79 9.99 -2.44
N TYR A 94 7.98 9.35 -3.60
CA TYR A 94 9.19 8.57 -3.85
C TYR A 94 10.45 9.44 -3.79
N ASN A 95 10.46 10.54 -4.55
CA ASN A 95 11.64 11.41 -4.64
C ASN A 95 11.85 12.26 -3.38
N GLY A 96 10.77 12.73 -2.75
CA GLY A 96 10.84 13.58 -1.56
C GLY A 96 11.13 12.83 -0.27
N PHE A 97 10.66 11.59 -0.12
CA PHE A 97 10.73 10.85 1.14
C PHE A 97 11.39 9.49 1.02
N VAL A 98 10.90 8.63 0.11
CA VAL A 98 11.38 7.23 0.05
C VAL A 98 12.88 7.16 -0.26
N LYS A 99 13.34 7.91 -1.25
CA LYS A 99 14.74 7.87 -1.70
C LYS A 99 15.73 8.23 -0.57
N PRO A 100 15.58 9.34 0.17
CA PRO A 100 16.47 9.62 1.31
C PRO A 100 16.31 8.60 2.46
N LEU A 101 15.10 8.10 2.73
CA LEU A 101 14.86 7.10 3.78
C LEU A 101 15.56 5.76 3.47
N LEU A 102 15.54 5.30 2.22
CA LEU A 102 16.24 4.09 1.79
C LEU A 102 17.76 4.19 1.94
N ALA A 103 18.34 5.39 1.78
CA ALA A 103 19.76 5.62 2.03
C ALA A 103 20.10 5.36 3.51
N LEU A 104 19.19 5.73 4.41
CA LEU A 104 19.27 5.49 5.86
C LEU A 104 18.83 4.08 6.28
N GLY A 105 18.51 3.19 5.33
CA GLY A 105 18.04 1.83 5.62
C GLY A 105 16.61 1.75 6.14
N VAL A 106 15.82 2.83 6.00
CA VAL A 106 14.40 2.87 6.38
C VAL A 106 13.54 2.51 5.18
N SER A 107 12.65 1.53 5.37
CA SER A 107 11.70 1.09 4.35
C SER A 107 10.53 2.05 4.25
N SER A 108 9.85 2.06 3.12
CA SER A 108 8.66 2.89 2.93
C SER A 108 7.57 2.18 2.14
N ILE A 109 6.33 2.30 2.58
CA ILE A 109 5.14 1.92 1.81
C ILE A 109 4.40 3.18 1.40
N LEU A 110 4.12 3.33 0.12
CA LEU A 110 3.30 4.41 -0.42
C LEU A 110 1.89 3.87 -0.70
N LEU A 111 0.87 4.47 -0.08
CA LEU A 111 -0.53 4.09 -0.29
C LEU A 111 -1.23 5.07 -1.25
N GLN A 112 -2.03 4.58 -2.19
CA GLN A 112 -2.86 5.44 -3.05
C GLN A 112 -4.15 5.90 -2.35
N ASN A 113 -4.52 7.17 -2.55
CA ASN A 113 -5.80 7.69 -2.08
C ASN A 113 -6.99 7.11 -2.85
N PRO A 114 -8.15 6.93 -2.20
CA PRO A 114 -9.40 6.64 -2.88
C PRO A 114 -9.71 7.68 -3.96
N PHE A 115 -10.22 7.25 -5.12
CA PHE A 115 -10.55 8.11 -6.28
C PHE A 115 -9.38 8.76 -7.03
N TYR A 116 -8.13 8.40 -6.70
CA TYR A 116 -6.94 8.85 -7.41
C TYR A 116 -6.32 7.71 -8.22
N GLY A 117 -5.57 8.06 -9.26
CA GLY A 117 -4.82 7.09 -10.08
C GLY A 117 -5.68 5.91 -10.53
N GLU A 118 -5.25 4.70 -10.16
CA GLU A 118 -5.91 3.44 -10.51
C GLU A 118 -7.26 3.26 -9.82
N ARG A 119 -7.54 3.99 -8.73
CA ARG A 119 -8.78 3.93 -7.95
C ARG A 119 -9.90 4.83 -8.50
N LYS A 120 -9.71 5.45 -9.67
CA LYS A 120 -10.77 6.25 -10.33
C LYS A 120 -11.86 5.33 -10.90
N PRO A 121 -13.16 5.63 -10.66
CA PRO A 121 -14.27 4.95 -11.32
C PRO A 121 -14.13 4.99 -12.84
N SER A 122 -14.39 3.85 -13.51
CA SER A 122 -14.24 3.71 -14.96
C SER A 122 -15.30 4.47 -15.76
N LYS A 123 -16.48 4.71 -15.18
CA LYS A 123 -17.52 5.57 -15.74
C LYS A 123 -17.57 6.88 -14.97
N LYS A 124 -17.41 8.00 -15.69
CA LYS A 124 -17.84 9.31 -15.21
C LYS A 124 -19.34 9.43 -15.55
N PHE A 125 -20.13 9.97 -14.62
CA PHE A 125 -21.54 10.29 -14.84
C PHE A 125 -21.79 11.02 -16.16
#